data_AF-A0A7V3U4Y3-F1
#
_entry.id   AF-A0A7V3U4Y3-F1
#
_cell.length_a   1.000
_cell.length_b   1.000
_cell.length_c   1.000
_cell.angle_alpha   90.00
_cell.angle_beta   90.00
_cell.angle_gamma   90.00
#
_symmetry.space_group_name_H-M   'P 1'
#
loop_
_entity.id
_entity.type
_entity.pdbx_description
1 polymer ?
#
loop_
_entity_poly.entity_id
_entity_poly.type
_entity_poly.pdbx_seq_one_letter_code
_entity_poly.pdbx_strand_id
1 'polypeptide(L)'
;MIGRIFTPKEAEETVQPSGFDAYDLRLGDIMRGERATLGKSLLDVQRELKIKATYVAAIENADPSAFESPSFIAGYVRSYARYLGMDPEWA
;
A
#
# COMPACT_ATOMS: atom_id res chain seq x y z
N MET A 1 -48.66 21.99 -16.03
CA MET A 1 -48.07 20.68 -15.68
C MET A 1 -46.70 20.64 -16.35
N ILE A 2 -45.59 20.79 -15.63
CA ILE A 2 -44.84 19.75 -14.87
C ILE A 2 -44.61 18.52 -15.77
N GLY A 3 -43.38 18.08 -16.09
CA GLY A 3 -42.13 18.32 -15.38
C GLY A 3 -40.87 18.03 -16.18
N ARG A 4 -39.82 18.67 -15.68
CA ARG A 4 -38.41 18.67 -16.08
C ARG A 4 -37.87 17.29 -16.46
N ILE A 5 -37.14 17.31 -17.57
CA ILE A 5 -36.09 16.36 -17.93
C ILE A 5 -35.05 16.38 -16.79
N PHE A 6 -34.87 15.25 -16.13
CA PHE A 6 -33.75 15.04 -15.21
C PHE A 6 -32.51 14.78 -16.06
N THR A 7 -31.64 15.78 -16.19
CA THR A 7 -30.24 15.54 -16.58
C THR A 7 -29.43 15.36 -15.30
N PRO A 8 -28.76 14.21 -15.12
CA PRO A 8 -27.82 14.07 -14.02
C PRO A 8 -26.68 15.04 -14.28
N LYS A 9 -26.43 15.94 -13.32
CA LYS A 9 -25.21 16.72 -13.29
C LYS A 9 -24.13 15.76 -12.83
N GLU A 10 -23.50 15.05 -13.77
CA GLU A 10 -22.16 14.51 -13.54
C GLU A 10 -21.31 15.71 -13.12
N ALA A 11 -20.98 15.73 -11.83
CA ALA A 11 -19.96 16.61 -11.34
C ALA A 11 -18.68 16.13 -12.03
N GLU A 12 -18.30 16.83 -13.09
CA GLU A 12 -16.93 16.83 -13.58
C GLU A 12 -16.07 17.29 -12.41
N GLU A 13 -15.60 16.34 -11.59
CA GLU A 13 -14.43 16.55 -10.76
C GLU A 13 -13.30 16.85 -11.73
N THR A 14 -13.04 18.13 -11.94
CA THR A 14 -11.82 18.59 -12.57
C THR A 14 -10.68 18.07 -11.71
N VAL A 15 -10.13 16.91 -12.07
CA VAL A 15 -8.90 16.39 -11.50
C VAL A 15 -7.80 17.35 -11.94
N GLN A 16 -7.65 18.45 -11.21
CA GLN A 16 -6.52 19.34 -11.37
C GLN A 16 -5.26 18.50 -11.14
N PRO A 17 -4.23 18.63 -11.99
CA PRO A 17 -3.00 17.89 -11.78
C PRO A 17 -2.42 18.31 -10.43
N SER A 18 -2.52 17.42 -9.45
CA SER A 18 -1.97 17.64 -8.13
C SER A 18 -0.44 17.61 -8.26
N GLY A 19 0.23 18.65 -7.76
CA GLY A 19 1.69 18.70 -7.73
C GLY A 19 2.28 17.51 -6.96
N PHE A 20 3.57 17.23 -7.17
CA PHE A 20 4.26 16.11 -6.51
C PHE A 20 4.12 16.15 -4.98
N ASP A 21 4.07 17.35 -4.39
CA ASP A 21 3.92 17.57 -2.95
C ASP A 21 2.52 17.25 -2.40
N ALA A 22 1.56 16.91 -3.25
CA ALA A 22 0.20 16.55 -2.83
C ALA A 22 0.08 15.08 -2.37
N TYR A 23 1.10 14.27 -2.59
CA TYR A 23 1.09 12.85 -2.24
C TYR A 23 1.83 12.59 -0.93
N ASP A 24 1.15 11.97 0.03
CA ASP A 24 1.78 11.48 1.26
C ASP A 24 2.47 10.14 0.96
N LEU A 25 3.81 10.15 0.91
CA LEU A 25 4.61 8.96 0.65
C LEU A 25 4.72 8.13 1.93
N ARG A 26 4.09 6.96 1.96
CA ARG A 26 4.08 6.09 3.14
C ARG A 26 5.16 5.01 3.01
N LEU A 27 5.59 4.47 4.15
CA LEU A 27 6.55 3.35 4.20
C LEU A 27 6.14 2.18 3.28
N GLY A 28 4.85 1.84 3.26
CA GLY A 28 4.32 0.76 2.41
C GLY A 28 4.54 1.00 0.92
N ASP A 29 4.47 2.25 0.47
CA ASP A 29 4.70 2.63 -0.92
C ASP A 29 6.18 2.42 -1.30
N ILE A 30 7.10 2.74 -0.39
CA ILE A 30 8.54 2.50 -0.55
C ILE A 30 8.85 1.00 -0.59
N MET A 31 8.33 0.23 0.38
CA MET A 31 8.57 -1.22 0.44
C MET A 31 8.05 -1.94 -0.82
N ARG A 32 6.91 -1.50 -1.36
CA ARG A 32 6.39 -1.98 -2.65
C ARG A 32 7.34 -1.68 -3.80
N GLY A 33 7.87 -0.45 -3.86
CA GLY A 33 8.82 -0.02 -4.87
C GLY A 33 10.09 -0.86 -4.86
N GLU A 34 10.66 -1.11 -3.68
CA GLU A 34 11.85 -1.96 -3.51
C GLU A 34 11.55 -3.41 -3.93
N ARG A 35 10.41 -3.99 -3.53
CA ARG A 35 10.03 -5.34 -3.95
C ARG A 35 9.92 -5.43 -5.48
N ALA A 36 9.29 -4.43 -6.10
CA ALA A 36 9.13 -4.38 -7.56
C ALA A 36 10.50 -4.23 -8.26
N THR A 37 11.42 -3.45 -7.69
CA THR A 37 12.80 -3.29 -8.19
C THR A 37 13.57 -4.62 -8.15
N LEU A 38 13.35 -5.44 -7.12
CA LEU A 38 13.89 -6.80 -7.04
C LEU A 38 13.18 -7.81 -7.96
N GLY A 39 12.11 -7.41 -8.65
CA GLY A 39 11.33 -8.29 -9.54
C GLY A 39 10.56 -9.39 -8.79
N LYS A 40 10.26 -9.19 -7.51
CA LYS A 40 9.64 -10.21 -6.65
C LYS A 40 8.11 -10.02 -6.58
N SER A 41 7.37 -11.12 -6.69
CA SER A 41 5.93 -11.13 -6.40
C SER A 41 5.68 -11.24 -4.89
N LEU A 42 4.45 -10.93 -4.45
CA LEU A 42 4.04 -11.15 -3.06
C LEU A 42 4.14 -12.63 -2.66
N LEU A 43 3.94 -13.56 -3.62
CA LEU A 43 4.07 -15.00 -3.38
C LEU A 43 5.55 -15.42 -3.22
N ASP A 44 6.48 -14.75 -3.89
CA ASP A 44 7.91 -14.97 -3.67
C ASP A 44 8.30 -14.57 -2.25
N VAL A 45 7.91 -13.36 -1.83
CA VAL A 45 8.13 -12.88 -0.46
C VAL A 45 7.52 -13.84 0.57
N GLN A 46 6.30 -14.33 0.32
CA GLN A 46 5.69 -15.31 1.21
C GLN A 46 6.52 -16.60 1.33
N ARG A 47 7.03 -17.13 0.22
CA ARG A 47 7.83 -18.37 0.24
C ARG A 47 9.14 -18.17 0.99
N GLU A 48 9.78 -17.02 0.81
CA GLU A 48 11.10 -16.72 1.33
C GLU A 48 11.04 -16.31 2.82
N LEU A 49 10.08 -15.49 3.22
CA LEU A 49 9.94 -14.99 4.60
C LEU A 49 8.96 -15.76 5.48
N LYS A 50 8.14 -16.66 4.91
CA LYS A 50 7.05 -17.34 5.61
C LYS A 50 6.01 -16.38 6.21
N ILE A 51 5.86 -15.21 5.60
CA ILE A 51 4.82 -14.22 5.92
C ILE A 51 3.72 -14.36 4.89
N LYS A 52 2.44 -14.50 5.29
CA LYS A 52 1.32 -14.60 4.33
C LYS A 52 1.37 -13.42 3.34
N ALA A 53 1.17 -13.69 2.05
CA ALA A 53 1.16 -12.67 1.01
C ALA A 53 0.12 -11.58 1.28
N THR A 54 -1.00 -11.93 1.93
CA THR A 54 -2.01 -10.97 2.40
C THR A 54 -1.46 -9.98 3.41
N TYR A 55 -0.57 -10.40 4.31
CA TYR A 55 0.08 -9.52 5.27
C TYR A 55 1.17 -8.67 4.63
N VAL A 56 1.91 -9.19 3.64
CA VAL A 56 2.84 -8.38 2.85
C VAL A 56 2.10 -7.28 2.09
N ALA A 57 0.97 -7.61 1.46
CA ALA A 57 0.11 -6.62 0.81
C ALA A 57 -0.46 -5.59 1.80
N ALA A 58 -0.84 -6.02 3.00
CA ALA A 58 -1.32 -5.12 4.05
C ALA A 58 -0.24 -4.13 4.50
N ILE A 59 1.02 -4.56 4.64
CA ILE A 59 2.16 -3.66 4.91
C ILE A 59 2.30 -2.63 3.78
N GLU A 60 2.29 -3.08 2.53
CA GLU A 60 2.41 -2.18 1.37
C GLU A 60 1.27 -1.18 1.23
N ASN A 61 0.07 -1.53 1.71
CA ASN A 61 -1.09 -0.64 1.70
C ASN A 61 -1.22 0.22 2.97
N ALA A 62 -0.32 0.03 3.95
CA ALA A 62 -0.43 0.59 5.29
C ALA A 62 -1.80 0.29 5.94
N ASP A 63 -2.28 -0.95 5.79
CA ASP A 63 -3.55 -1.43 6.33
C ASP A 63 -3.35 -2.36 7.55
N PRO A 64 -3.33 -1.82 8.78
CA PRO A 64 -3.18 -2.62 9.98
C PRO A 64 -4.42 -3.48 10.30
N SER A 65 -5.58 -3.19 9.70
CA SER A 65 -6.83 -3.91 10.00
C SER A 65 -6.86 -5.34 9.45
N ALA A 66 -6.00 -5.62 8.46
CA ALA A 66 -5.85 -6.95 7.87
C ALA A 66 -5.13 -7.96 8.80
N PHE A 67 -4.54 -7.52 9.92
CA PHE A 67 -3.80 -8.38 10.83
C PHE A 67 -4.67 -8.91 11.97
N GLU A 68 -4.62 -10.22 12.20
CA GLU A 68 -5.30 -10.86 13.34
C GLU A 68 -4.77 -10.37 14.70
N SER A 69 -3.47 -10.03 14.78
CA SER A 69 -2.83 -9.54 16.00
C SER A 69 -1.84 -8.40 15.67
N PRO A 70 -2.15 -7.16 16.09
CA PRO A 70 -1.31 -5.99 15.82
C PRO A 70 0.13 -6.10 16.33
N SER A 71 0.35 -6.86 17.41
CA SER A 71 1.67 -7.02 18.03
C SER A 71 2.71 -7.65 17.09
N PHE A 72 2.28 -8.40 16.06
CA PHE A 72 3.19 -9.02 15.10
C PHE A 72 3.57 -8.12 13.92
N ILE A 73 2.84 -7.01 13.69
CA ILE A 73 3.06 -6.13 12.52
C ILE A 73 4.49 -5.64 12.48
N ALA A 74 4.99 -5.09 13.58
CA ALA A 74 6.36 -4.55 13.65
C ALA A 74 7.43 -5.61 13.35
N GLY A 75 7.20 -6.88 13.73
CA GLY A 75 8.10 -7.98 13.40
C GLY A 75 8.13 -8.29 11.91
N TYR A 76 6.96 -8.31 11.27
CA TYR A 76 6.83 -8.52 9.84
C TYR A 76 7.41 -7.38 9.02
N VAL A 77 7.16 -6.13 9.41
CA VAL A 77 7.73 -4.94 8.76
C VAL A 77 9.26 -5.00 8.81
N ARG A 78 9.87 -5.23 9.97
CA ARG A 78 11.34 -5.34 10.09
C ARG A 78 11.92 -6.50 9.29
N SER A 79 11.28 -7.66 9.30
CA SER A 79 11.73 -8.82 8.50
C SER A 79 11.67 -8.51 7.01
N TYR A 80 10.64 -7.80 6.57
CA TYR A 80 10.46 -7.43 5.18
C TYR A 80 11.42 -6.31 4.76
N ALA A 81 11.68 -5.32 5.62
CA ALA A 81 12.69 -4.28 5.39
C ALA A 81 14.08 -4.90 5.16
N ARG A 82 14.52 -5.83 6.04
CA ARG A 82 15.80 -6.54 5.87
C ARG A 82 15.86 -7.32 4.56
N TYR A 83 14.76 -7.97 4.19
CA TYR A 83 14.64 -8.71 2.95
C TYR A 83 14.82 -7.83 1.72
N LEU A 84 14.27 -6.62 1.76
CA LEU A 84 14.38 -5.61 0.71
C LEU A 84 15.72 -4.87 0.72
N GLY A 85 16.63 -5.16 1.65
CA GLY A 85 17.89 -4.43 1.79
C GLY A 85 17.72 -3.03 2.39
N MET A 86 16.58 -2.74 3.01
CA MET A 86 16.30 -1.49 3.71
C MET A 86 16.80 -1.54 5.16
N ASP A 87 17.07 -0.38 5.76
CA ASP A 87 17.37 -0.28 7.18
C ASP A 87 16.10 -0.57 8.02
N PRO A 88 16.08 -1.65 8.82
CA PRO A 88 14.91 -2.03 9.61
C PRO A 88 14.66 -1.16 10.85
N GLU A 89 15.59 -0.27 11.23
CA GLU A 89 15.32 0.70 12.31
C GLU A 89 14.68 1.99 11.79
N TRP A 90 14.77 2.23 10.48
CA TRP A 90 14.08 3.32 9.81
C TRP A 90 12.65 2.95 9.38
N ALA A 91 12.39 1.65 9.16
CA ALA A 91 11.11 1.08 8.72
C ALA A 91 10.24 0.60 9.90
#